data_AF-A0A820R6H8-F1
#
_entry.id   AF-A0A820R6H8-F1
#
_cell.length_a   1.000
_cell.length_b   1.000
_cell.length_c   1.000
_cell.angle_alpha   90.00
_cell.angle_beta   90.00
_cell.angle_gamma   90.00
#
_symmetry.space_group_name_H-M   'P 1'
#
loop_
_entity.id
_entity.type
_entity.pdbx_description
1 polymer ?
#
loop_
_entity_poly.entity_id
_entity_poly.type
_entity_poly.pdbx_seq_one_letter_code
_entity_poly.pdbx_strand_id
1 'polypeptide(L)'
;MSEKCSIATCERLQHALCHGCKLNFCREHMFEHSLATHLQLNPLIDQTNQLQDVLKGLNHTVAIEPAFKQLELWRQKAHQTVDLYYGAKLQELELYVIR
;
A
#
# COMPACT_ATOMS: atom_id res chain seq x y z
N MET A 1 -34.99 26.50 27.20
CA MET A 1 -36.11 25.66 26.74
C MET A 1 -35.55 24.29 26.44
N SER A 2 -36.16 23.22 26.96
CA SER A 2 -35.70 21.86 26.65
C SER A 2 -36.23 21.47 25.27
N GLU A 3 -35.33 21.22 24.31
CA GLU A 3 -35.72 20.81 22.96
C GLU A 3 -35.98 19.30 22.92
N LYS A 4 -36.73 18.85 21.92
CA LYS A 4 -36.98 17.41 21.71
C LYS A 4 -35.83 16.76 20.96
N CYS A 5 -35.73 15.44 21.08
CA CYS A 5 -34.89 14.65 20.20
C CYS A 5 -35.26 14.90 18.72
N SER A 6 -34.26 15.01 17.85
CA SER A 6 -34.41 15.23 16.40
C SER A 6 -35.00 14.02 15.65
N ILE A 7 -35.13 12.87 16.31
CA ILE A 7 -35.81 11.69 15.74
C ILE A 7 -37.31 11.95 15.78
N ALA A 8 -37.96 12.00 14.61
CA ALA A 8 -39.37 12.40 14.47
C ALA A 8 -40.35 11.54 15.28
N THR A 9 -40.03 10.25 15.50
CA THR A 9 -40.84 9.31 16.29
C THR A 9 -40.55 9.36 17.80
N CYS A 10 -39.62 10.20 18.24
CA CYS A 10 -39.17 10.26 19.63
C CYS A 10 -39.78 11.46 20.36
N GLU A 11 -40.53 11.20 21.42
CA GLU A 11 -41.09 12.26 22.27
C GLU A 11 -40.16 12.71 23.41
N ARG A 12 -39.00 12.07 23.55
CA ARG A 12 -38.07 12.32 24.66
C ARG A 12 -37.33 13.64 24.46
N LEU A 13 -36.98 14.28 25.58
CA LEU A 13 -36.18 15.48 25.60
C LEU A 13 -34.74 15.20 25.13
N GLN A 14 -34.14 16.19 24.49
CA GLN A 14 -32.74 16.13 24.11
C GLN A 14 -31.85 16.01 25.35
N HIS A 15 -30.75 15.30 25.18
CA HIS A 15 -29.74 15.09 26.22
C HIS A 15 -28.33 15.42 25.72
N ALA A 16 -28.07 15.24 24.43
CA ALA A 16 -26.77 15.52 23.82
C ALA A 16 -26.91 15.99 22.37
N LEU A 17 -26.00 16.86 21.93
CA LEU A 17 -25.82 17.27 20.54
C LEU A 17 -24.74 16.37 19.91
N CYS A 18 -25.03 15.78 18.74
CA CYS A 18 -23.98 15.19 17.93
C CYS A 18 -23.24 16.28 17.15
N HIS A 19 -21.94 16.45 17.38
CA HIS A 19 -21.14 17.46 16.69
C HIS A 19 -20.89 17.14 15.21
N GLY A 20 -20.95 15.88 14.80
CA GLY A 20 -20.81 15.47 13.41
C GLY A 20 -22.05 15.81 12.58
N CYS A 21 -23.23 15.44 13.08
CA CYS A 21 -24.50 15.60 12.36
C CYS A 21 -25.22 16.91 12.68
N LYS A 22 -24.80 17.63 13.73
CA LYS A 22 -25.47 18.83 14.27
C LYS A 22 -26.93 18.60 14.67
N LEU A 23 -27.25 17.37 15.11
CA LEU A 23 -28.58 16.96 15.54
C LEU A 23 -28.62 16.68 17.05
N ASN A 24 -29.77 16.95 17.66
CA ASN A 24 -30.00 16.80 19.09
C ASN A 24 -30.64 15.44 19.37
N PHE A 25 -30.03 14.64 20.23
CA PHE A 25 -30.49 13.29 20.54
C PHE A 25 -30.84 13.13 22.02
N CYS A 26 -31.83 12.28 22.30
CA CYS A 26 -31.98 11.72 23.63
C CYS A 26 -30.88 10.69 23.89
N ARG A 27 -30.72 10.25 25.14
CA ARG A 27 -29.63 9.34 25.54
C ARG A 27 -29.60 8.04 24.74
N GLU A 28 -30.76 7.42 24.50
CA GLU A 28 -30.85 6.15 23.74
C GLU A 28 -30.51 6.35 22.27
N HIS A 29 -31.14 7.31 21.59
CA HIS A 29 -30.84 7.56 20.18
C HIS A 29 -29.42 8.07 19.95
N MET A 30 -28.79 8.73 20.93
CA MET A 30 -27.37 9.09 20.86
C MET A 30 -26.47 7.85 20.90
N PHE A 31 -26.83 6.85 21.71
CA PHE A 31 -26.10 5.57 21.77
C PHE A 31 -26.30 4.75 20.48
N GLU A 32 -27.52 4.66 19.97
CA GLU A 32 -27.79 3.98 18.70
C GLU A 32 -27.07 4.68 17.54
N HIS A 33 -27.09 6.01 17.53
CA HIS A 33 -26.38 6.82 16.55
C HIS A 33 -24.87 6.59 16.60
N SER A 34 -24.27 6.58 17.80
CA SER A 34 -22.83 6.33 17.94
C SER A 34 -22.46 4.91 17.52
N LEU A 35 -23.29 3.91 17.86
CA LEU A 35 -23.09 2.53 17.44
C LEU A 35 -23.19 2.38 15.91
N ALA A 36 -24.22 2.95 15.30
CA ALA A 36 -24.40 2.91 13.85
C ALA A 36 -23.24 3.60 13.11
N THR A 37 -22.77 4.74 13.63
CA THR A 37 -21.60 5.45 13.09
C THR A 37 -20.34 4.60 13.22
N HIS A 38 -20.15 3.92 14.36
CA HIS A 38 -19.00 3.05 14.58
C HIS A 38 -19.01 1.84 13.64
N LEU A 39 -20.18 1.24 13.40
CA LEU A 39 -20.33 0.13 12.45
C LEU A 39 -19.96 0.52 11.01
N GLN A 40 -20.16 1.79 10.63
CA GLN A 40 -19.75 2.30 9.33
C GLN A 40 -18.22 2.48 9.19
N LEU A 41 -17.46 2.43 10.29
CA LEU A 41 -15.99 2.50 10.23
C LEU A 41 -15.37 1.17 9.77
N ASN A 42 -16.01 0.03 10.03
CA ASN A 42 -15.46 -1.28 9.65
C ASN A 42 -15.25 -1.41 8.13
N PRO A 43 -16.23 -1.08 7.27
CA PRO A 43 -16.00 -1.07 5.82
C PRO A 43 -14.89 -0.12 5.36
N LEU A 44 -14.68 1.01 6.06
CA LEU A 44 -13.61 1.95 5.73
C LEU A 44 -12.23 1.38 6.06
N ILE A 45 -12.12 0.61 7.14
CA ILE A 45 -10.91 -0.14 7.48
C ILE A 45 -10.61 -1.15 6.37
N ASP A 46 -11.60 -1.92 5.94
CA ASP A 46 -11.44 -2.90 4.87
C ASP A 46 -11.01 -2.25 3.55
N GLN A 47 -11.62 -1.13 3.17
CA GLN A 47 -11.23 -0.35 1.99
C GLN A 47 -9.81 0.19 2.10
N THR A 48 -9.43 0.70 3.28
CA THR A 48 -8.07 1.19 3.53
C THR A 48 -7.04 0.09 3.40
N ASN A 49 -7.34 -1.10 3.94
CA ASN A 49 -6.48 -2.28 3.82
C ASN A 49 -6.33 -2.73 2.36
N GLN A 50 -7.44 -2.77 1.60
CA GLN A 50 -7.40 -3.09 0.17
C GLN A 50 -6.54 -2.09 -0.62
N LEU A 51 -6.70 -0.79 -0.38
CA LEU A 51 -5.88 0.24 -1.00
C LEU A 51 -4.39 0.08 -0.65
N GLN A 52 -4.10 -0.26 0.60
CA GLN A 52 -2.72 -0.50 1.03
C GLN A 52 -2.11 -1.71 0.33
N ASP A 53 -2.85 -2.79 0.12
CA ASP A 53 -2.35 -3.96 -0.59
C ASP A 53 -2.14 -3.69 -2.08
N VAL A 54 -3.02 -2.89 -2.71
CA VAL A 54 -2.78 -2.39 -4.08
C VAL A 54 -1.51 -1.56 -4.15
N LEU A 55 -1.28 -0.65 -3.19
CA LEU A 55 -0.06 0.17 -3.14
C LEU A 55 1.20 -0.67 -2.92
N LYS A 56 1.13 -1.73 -2.10
CA LYS A 56 2.24 -2.70 -1.97
C LYS A 56 2.53 -3.41 -3.30
N GLY A 57 1.49 -3.81 -4.03
CA GLY A 57 1.64 -4.41 -5.37
C GLY A 57 2.22 -3.44 -6.41
N LEU A 58 1.90 -2.16 -6.30
CA LEU A 58 2.45 -1.08 -7.14
C LEU A 58 3.85 -0.62 -6.70
N ASN A 59 4.43 -1.19 -5.65
CA ASN A 59 5.76 -0.82 -5.20
C ASN A 59 6.79 -1.21 -6.29
N HIS A 60 7.06 -0.26 -7.18
CA HIS A 60 7.94 -0.38 -8.34
C HIS A 60 9.31 -0.95 -7.99
N THR A 61 9.76 -0.72 -6.77
CA THR A 61 11.01 -1.28 -6.24
C THR A 61 10.99 -2.82 -6.30
N VAL A 62 9.89 -3.47 -5.90
CA VAL A 62 9.74 -4.94 -5.95
C VAL A 62 9.62 -5.44 -7.39
N ALA A 63 8.95 -4.69 -8.26
CA ALA A 63 8.75 -5.10 -9.65
C ALA A 63 10.01 -4.95 -10.52
N ILE A 64 10.87 -3.96 -10.26
CA ILE A 64 11.99 -3.60 -11.13
C ILE A 64 13.33 -4.15 -10.62
N GLU A 65 13.46 -4.44 -9.31
CA GLU A 65 14.68 -5.04 -8.74
C GLU A 65 15.15 -6.33 -9.46
N PRO A 66 14.27 -7.27 -9.85
CA PRO A 66 14.69 -8.46 -10.60
C PRO A 66 15.29 -8.11 -11.96
N ALA A 67 14.72 -7.11 -12.65
CA ALA A 67 15.24 -6.66 -13.95
C ALA A 67 16.64 -6.05 -13.82
N PHE A 68 16.87 -5.21 -12.79
CA PHE A 68 18.20 -4.68 -12.50
C PHE A 68 19.22 -5.78 -12.17
N LYS A 69 18.84 -6.77 -11.36
CA LYS A 69 19.71 -7.93 -11.07
C LYS A 69 20.08 -8.70 -12.34
N GLN A 70 19.11 -8.90 -13.25
CA GLN A 70 19.35 -9.59 -14.51
C GLN A 70 20.26 -8.80 -15.45
N LEU A 71 20.09 -7.47 -15.53
CA LEU A 71 20.98 -6.61 -16.31
C LEU A 71 22.42 -6.65 -15.78
N GLU A 72 22.59 -6.64 -14.46
CA GLU A 72 23.92 -6.76 -13.83
C GLU A 72 24.57 -8.12 -14.11
N LEU A 73 23.79 -9.21 -14.06
CA LEU A 73 24.27 -10.53 -14.43
C LEU A 73 24.72 -10.59 -15.90
N TRP A 74 23.96 -9.98 -16.81
CA TRP A 74 24.33 -9.91 -18.23
C TRP A 74 25.62 -9.12 -18.44
N ARG A 75 25.78 -7.98 -17.74
CA ARG A 75 27.02 -7.19 -17.77
C ARG A 75 28.23 -8.02 -17.34
N GLN A 76 28.12 -8.73 -16.21
CA GLN A 76 29.19 -9.56 -15.68
C GLN A 76 29.57 -10.69 -16.65
N LYS A 77 28.57 -11.39 -17.21
CA LYS A 77 28.81 -12.46 -18.18
C LYS A 77 29.47 -11.96 -19.47
N ALA A 78 29.07 -10.78 -19.95
CA ALA A 78 29.67 -10.18 -21.13
C ALA A 78 31.15 -9.88 -20.90
N HIS A 79 31.49 -9.25 -19.77
CA HIS A 79 32.88 -8.97 -19.42
C HIS A 79 33.71 -10.25 -19.29
N GLN A 80 33.21 -11.26 -18.56
CA GLN A 80 33.88 -12.55 -18.44
C GLN A 80 34.13 -13.22 -19.79
N THR A 81 33.17 -13.13 -20.71
CA THR A 81 33.33 -13.70 -22.06
C THR A 81 34.44 -12.99 -22.84
N VAL A 82 34.49 -11.66 -22.75
CA VAL A 82 35.56 -10.86 -23.38
C VAL A 82 36.92 -11.21 -22.79
N ASP A 83 37.02 -11.31 -21.47
CA ASP A 83 38.28 -11.63 -20.78
C ASP A 83 38.79 -13.04 -21.16
N LEU A 84 37.89 -14.02 -21.21
CA LEU A 84 38.22 -15.38 -21.64
C LEU A 84 38.70 -15.41 -23.09
N TYR A 85 38.03 -14.70 -23.99
CA TYR A 85 38.43 -14.63 -25.39
C TYR A 85 39.79 -13.95 -25.54
N TYR A 86 39.99 -12.83 -24.85
CA TYR A 86 41.26 -12.11 -24.85
C TYR A 86 42.42 -13.00 -24.34
N GLY A 87 42.23 -13.69 -23.22
CA GLY A 87 43.22 -14.62 -22.67
C GLY A 87 43.56 -15.76 -23.63
N ALA A 88 42.55 -16.35 -24.28
CA ALA A 88 42.76 -17.38 -25.30
C ALA A 88 43.58 -16.85 -26.49
N LYS A 89 43.31 -15.62 -26.95
CA LYS A 89 44.08 -15.00 -28.04
C LYS A 89 45.52 -14.68 -27.66
N LEU A 90 45.78 -14.26 -26.42
CA LEU A 90 47.15 -14.08 -25.95
C LEU A 90 47.92 -15.40 -25.96
N GLN A 91 47.33 -16.48 -25.47
CA GLN A 91 47.96 -17.80 -25.48
C GLN A 91 48.25 -18.29 -26.90
N GLU A 92 47.30 -18.11 -27.83
CA GLU A 92 47.53 -18.42 -29.25
C GLU A 92 48.75 -17.66 -29.78
N LEU A 93 48.84 -16.35 -29.51
CA LEU A 93 49.95 -15.51 -29.97
C LEU A 93 51.30 -15.90 -29.34
N GLU A 94 51.34 -16.20 -28.05
CA GLU A 94 52.56 -16.66 -27.37
C GLU A 94 53.11 -17.95 -28.01
N LEU A 95 52.23 -18.89 -28.38
CA LEU A 95 52.61 -20.12 -29.07
C LEU A 95 53.16 -19.85 -30.49
N TYR A 96 52.69 -18.80 -31.16
CA TYR A 96 53.22 -18.37 -32.46
C TYR A 96 54.58 -17.68 -32.35
N VAL A 97 54.85 -16.93 -31.27
CA VAL A 97 56.10 -16.18 -31.07
C VAL A 97 57.26 -17.08 -30.61
N ILE A 98 56.97 -18.22 -29.96
CA ILE A 98 57.98 -19.18 -29.49
C ILE A 98 58.43 -20.18 -30.59
N ARG A 99 57.76 -20.21 -31.75
CA ARG A 99 58.17 -20.96 -32.94
C ARG A 99 59.10 -20.16 -33.85
#